data_AF-A0A820JF09-F1
#
_entry.id   AF-A0A820JF09-F1
#
_cell.length_a   1.000
_cell.length_b   1.000
_cell.length_c   1.000
_cell.angle_alpha   90.00
_cell.angle_beta   90.00
_cell.angle_gamma   90.00
#
_symmetry.space_group_name_H-M   'P 1'
#
loop_
_entity.id
_entity.type
_entity.pdbx_description
1 polymer ?
#
loop_
_entity_poly.entity_id
_entity_poly.type
_entity_poly.pdbx_seq_one_letter_code
_entity_poly.pdbx_strand_id
1 'polypeptide(L)'
;SHLEQTMKTLLPVMLPQYLKILDKFVPSAHDWNRAMIRSIEHLLRIINHGADHSPTNAKLISNYLPLISHILKLINEPKFYNNLHPTLSNPVTKLINTSISFLVNMIKEPTILAHIKQSHVALSFLRLTSCQNEKLILNVYTLLAYTTHEDDMKSMQNSDRLLSTIVQSLK
;
A
#
# COMPACT_ATOMS: atom_id res chain seq x y z
N SER A 1 -9.43 -23.82 -0.62
CA SER A 1 -8.82 -24.42 -1.83
C SER A 1 -7.41 -24.93 -1.53
N HIS A 2 -6.83 -25.76 -2.40
CA HIS A 2 -5.42 -26.21 -2.25
C HIS A 2 -4.44 -25.01 -2.21
N LEU A 3 -4.70 -23.99 -3.02
CA LEU A 3 -3.94 -22.73 -3.03
C LEU A 3 -3.95 -22.01 -1.66
N GLU A 4 -5.11 -21.91 -1.01
CA GLU A 4 -5.20 -21.29 0.31
C GLU A 4 -4.39 -22.04 1.37
N GLN A 5 -4.39 -23.38 1.33
CA GLN A 5 -3.58 -24.19 2.26
C GLN A 5 -2.10 -23.98 2.01
N THR A 6 -1.65 -24.00 0.75
CA THR A 6 -0.25 -23.71 0.40
C THR A 6 0.17 -22.33 0.88
N MET A 7 -0.67 -21.31 0.72
CA MET A 7 -0.36 -19.95 1.19
C MET A 7 -0.33 -19.84 2.72
N LYS A 8 -1.22 -20.56 3.44
CA LYS A 8 -1.20 -20.63 4.90
C LYS A 8 0.09 -21.23 5.46
N THR A 9 0.71 -22.16 4.74
CA THR A 9 2.00 -22.77 5.13
C THR A 9 3.18 -21.90 4.71
N LEU A 10 3.11 -21.27 3.54
CA LEU A 10 4.24 -20.57 2.93
C LEU A 10 4.47 -19.17 3.50
N LEU A 11 3.40 -18.38 3.71
CA LEU A 11 3.51 -17.00 4.20
C LEU A 11 4.22 -16.90 5.57
N PRO A 12 3.97 -17.76 6.58
CA PRO A 12 4.68 -17.70 7.86
C PRO A 12 6.20 -17.90 7.72
N VAL A 13 6.64 -18.66 6.72
CA VAL A 13 8.07 -18.92 6.46
C VAL A 13 8.70 -17.76 5.69
N MET A 14 7.99 -17.19 4.72
CA MET A 14 8.51 -16.14 3.84
C MET A 14 8.48 -14.74 4.46
N LEU A 15 7.43 -14.41 5.21
CA LEU A 15 7.24 -13.06 5.76
C LEU A 15 8.42 -12.58 6.62
N PRO A 16 8.99 -13.39 7.55
CA PRO A 16 10.17 -12.97 8.32
C PRO A 16 11.39 -12.69 7.44
N GLN A 17 11.59 -13.46 6.37
CA GLN A 17 12.72 -13.27 5.46
C GLN A 17 12.57 -11.99 4.64
N TYR A 18 11.35 -11.73 4.17
CA TYR A 18 11.01 -10.52 3.44
C TYR A 18 11.11 -9.28 4.31
N LEU A 19 10.70 -9.37 5.58
CA LEU A 19 10.92 -8.28 6.53
C LEU A 19 12.40 -7.96 6.70
N LYS A 20 13.28 -8.96 6.87
CA LYS A 20 14.73 -8.72 6.96
C LYS A 20 15.29 -7.99 5.73
N ILE A 21 14.78 -8.32 4.54
CA ILE A 21 15.17 -7.62 3.30
C ILE A 21 14.69 -6.17 3.35
N LEU A 22 13.42 -5.93 3.70
CA LEU A 22 12.85 -4.58 3.77
C LEU A 22 13.52 -3.73 4.86
N ASP A 23 13.75 -4.28 6.05
CA ASP A 23 14.47 -3.63 7.15
C ASP A 23 15.84 -3.12 6.71
N LYS A 24 16.55 -3.92 5.91
CA LYS A 24 17.88 -3.58 5.40
C LYS A 24 17.83 -2.47 4.35
N PHE A 25 16.86 -2.51 3.44
CA PHE A 25 16.92 -1.70 2.22
C PHE A 25 15.99 -0.49 2.20
N VAL A 26 14.81 -0.56 2.83
CA VAL A 26 13.82 0.54 2.83
C VAL A 26 14.39 1.85 3.42
N PRO A 27 15.26 1.83 4.45
CA PRO A 27 15.87 3.08 4.95
C PRO A 27 16.64 3.88 3.89
N SER A 28 17.16 3.21 2.84
CA SER A 28 17.89 3.84 1.74
C SER A 28 17.07 3.90 0.44
N ALA A 29 15.73 3.91 0.52
CA ALA A 29 14.85 3.88 -0.65
C ALA A 29 15.11 5.03 -1.65
N HIS A 30 15.51 6.20 -1.14
CA HIS A 30 15.91 7.35 -1.94
C HIS A 30 17.13 7.09 -2.85
N ASP A 31 17.96 6.09 -2.58
CA ASP A 31 19.13 5.74 -3.41
C ASP A 31 18.87 4.56 -4.35
N TRP A 32 17.69 3.95 -4.30
CA TRP A 32 17.43 2.76 -5.08
C TRP A 32 17.50 3.00 -6.58
N ASN A 33 18.22 2.11 -7.25
CA ASN A 33 18.23 2.03 -8.70
C ASN A 33 17.00 1.25 -9.21
N ARG A 34 16.84 1.23 -10.54
CA ARG A 34 15.73 0.54 -11.20
C ARG A 34 15.64 -0.94 -10.87
N ALA A 35 16.77 -1.64 -10.74
CA ALA A 35 16.80 -3.07 -10.47
C ALA A 35 16.25 -3.35 -9.06
N MET A 36 16.71 -2.58 -8.06
CA MET A 36 16.22 -2.70 -6.69
C MET A 36 14.71 -2.44 -6.59
N ILE A 37 14.21 -1.38 -7.22
CA ILE A 37 12.77 -1.06 -7.23
C ILE A 37 11.95 -2.25 -7.78
N ARG A 38 12.40 -2.87 -8.88
CA ARG A 38 11.73 -4.04 -9.47
C ARG A 38 11.79 -5.26 -8.56
N SER A 39 12.91 -5.51 -7.91
CA SER A 39 13.05 -6.62 -6.96
C SER A 39 12.09 -6.48 -5.79
N ILE A 40 12.01 -5.30 -5.17
CA ILE A 40 11.09 -5.04 -4.07
C ILE A 40 9.63 -5.10 -4.54
N GLU A 41 9.30 -4.57 -5.72
CA GLU A 41 7.97 -4.68 -6.32
C GLU A 41 7.55 -6.15 -6.49
N HIS A 42 8.44 -7.00 -7.00
CA HIS A 42 8.17 -8.42 -7.18
C HIS A 42 7.97 -9.16 -5.86
N LEU A 43 8.78 -8.86 -4.84
CA LEU A 43 8.60 -9.42 -3.50
C LEU A 43 7.22 -9.05 -2.94
N LEU A 44 6.84 -7.78 -3.00
CA LEU A 44 5.53 -7.32 -2.56
C LEU A 44 4.40 -7.95 -3.37
N ARG A 45 4.56 -8.16 -4.68
CA ARG A 45 3.55 -8.81 -5.51
C ARG A 45 3.32 -10.27 -5.10
N ILE A 46 4.37 -11.00 -4.72
CA ILE A 46 4.25 -12.37 -4.22
C ILE A 46 3.47 -12.38 -2.90
N ILE A 47 3.78 -11.48 -1.97
CA ILE A 47 3.04 -11.37 -0.70
C ILE A 47 1.59 -11.00 -0.97
N ASN A 48 1.35 -9.98 -1.80
CA ASN A 48 0.00 -9.51 -2.12
C ASN A 48 -0.84 -10.60 -2.74
N HIS A 49 -0.28 -11.33 -3.71
CA HIS A 49 -0.98 -12.47 -4.29
C HIS A 49 -1.29 -13.54 -3.25
N GLY A 50 -0.37 -13.85 -2.34
CA GLY A 50 -0.65 -14.78 -1.24
C GLY A 50 -1.72 -14.27 -0.27
N ALA A 51 -1.79 -12.96 -0.05
CA ALA A 51 -2.68 -12.30 0.90
C ALA A 51 -4.13 -12.20 0.41
N ASP A 52 -4.34 -11.96 -0.89
CA ASP A 52 -5.63 -11.67 -1.53
C ASP A 52 -6.62 -12.85 -1.52
N HIS A 53 -6.14 -14.07 -1.28
CA HIS A 53 -6.95 -15.29 -1.43
C HIS A 53 -7.80 -15.65 -0.21
N SER A 54 -7.58 -15.07 0.97
CA SER A 54 -8.33 -15.46 2.18
C SER A 54 -8.28 -14.42 3.30
N PRO A 55 -9.40 -14.18 4.03
CA PRO A 55 -9.39 -13.39 5.27
C PRO A 55 -8.39 -13.90 6.32
N THR A 56 -8.10 -15.21 6.29
CA THR A 56 -7.09 -15.82 7.16
C THR A 56 -5.68 -15.27 6.91
N ASN A 57 -5.36 -14.90 5.67
CA ASN A 57 -4.03 -14.44 5.29
C ASN A 57 -3.84 -12.96 5.68
N ALA A 58 -4.90 -12.15 5.63
CA ALA A 58 -4.88 -10.80 6.21
C ALA A 58 -4.62 -10.85 7.71
N LYS A 59 -5.28 -11.77 8.44
CA LYS A 59 -5.02 -12.01 9.87
C LYS A 59 -3.60 -12.53 10.15
N LEU A 60 -2.98 -13.27 9.24
CA LEU A 60 -1.59 -13.65 9.39
C LEU A 60 -0.67 -12.42 9.26
N ILE A 61 -0.91 -11.59 8.24
CA ILE A 61 -0.14 -10.37 7.96
C ILE A 61 -0.29 -9.35 9.09
N SER A 62 -1.42 -9.30 9.79
CA SER A 62 -1.61 -8.38 10.91
C SER A 62 -0.65 -8.65 12.09
N ASN A 63 -0.05 -9.85 12.17
CA ASN A 63 1.05 -10.13 13.11
C ASN A 63 2.39 -9.52 12.68
N TYR A 64 2.47 -8.96 11.46
CA TYR A 64 3.68 -8.43 10.83
C TYR A 64 3.49 -6.95 10.44
N LEU A 65 2.98 -6.13 11.36
CA LEU A 65 2.81 -4.68 11.17
C LEU A 65 4.06 -3.94 10.64
N PRO A 66 5.31 -4.34 10.95
CA PRO A 66 6.49 -3.74 10.30
C PRO A 66 6.46 -3.78 8.76
N LEU A 67 5.81 -4.78 8.15
CA LEU A 67 5.62 -4.85 6.70
C LEU A 67 4.76 -3.68 6.22
N ILE A 68 3.65 -3.41 6.93
CA ILE A 68 2.76 -2.28 6.65
C ILE A 68 3.54 -0.96 6.79
N SER A 69 4.32 -0.81 7.86
CA SER A 69 5.16 0.37 8.07
C SER A 69 6.15 0.61 6.93
N HIS A 70 6.80 -0.45 6.42
CA HIS A 70 7.71 -0.32 5.29
C HIS A 70 7.01 0.09 4.00
N ILE A 71 5.85 -0.49 3.72
CA ILE A 71 5.03 -0.13 2.55
C ILE A 71 4.61 1.34 2.62
N LEU A 72 4.16 1.80 3.79
CA LEU A 72 3.80 3.21 4.02
C LEU A 72 5.02 4.14 3.85
N LYS A 73 6.21 3.75 4.33
CA LYS A 73 7.45 4.49 4.09
C LYS A 73 7.76 4.62 2.60
N LEU A 74 7.62 3.54 1.83
CA LEU A 74 7.82 3.59 0.37
C LEU A 74 6.81 4.53 -0.29
N ILE A 75 5.53 4.47 0.10
CA ILE A 75 4.50 5.38 -0.45
C ILE A 75 4.81 6.84 -0.13
N ASN A 76 5.35 7.12 1.05
CA ASN A 76 5.67 8.47 1.48
C ASN A 76 7.05 8.97 1.02
N GLU A 77 7.84 8.15 0.32
CA GLU A 77 9.16 8.51 -0.16
C GLU A 77 9.06 9.57 -1.28
N PRO A 78 9.55 10.81 -1.07
CA PRO A 78 9.40 11.89 -2.05
C PRO A 78 9.97 11.55 -3.42
N LYS A 79 11.08 10.78 -3.47
CA LYS A 79 11.64 10.31 -4.74
C LYS A 79 10.62 9.52 -5.55
N PHE A 80 9.81 8.68 -4.92
CA PHE A 80 8.87 7.84 -5.66
C PHE A 80 7.66 8.65 -6.13
N TYR A 81 7.11 9.51 -5.29
CA TYR A 81 6.03 10.40 -5.67
C TYR A 81 6.39 11.30 -6.86
N ASN A 82 7.56 11.95 -6.82
CA ASN A 82 8.02 12.86 -7.87
C ASN A 82 8.34 12.16 -9.20
N ASN A 83 8.44 10.83 -9.21
CA ASN A 83 8.76 10.02 -10.40
C ASN A 83 7.59 9.15 -10.86
N LEU A 84 6.36 9.44 -10.41
CA LEU A 84 5.17 8.78 -10.89
C LEU A 84 4.92 9.10 -12.36
N HIS A 85 4.83 8.06 -13.16
CA HIS A 85 4.47 8.13 -14.58
C HIS A 85 3.03 7.66 -14.80
N PRO A 86 2.30 8.19 -15.80
CA PRO A 86 0.95 7.74 -16.15
C PRO A 86 0.81 6.23 -16.42
N THR A 87 1.89 5.61 -16.92
CA THR A 87 1.90 4.20 -17.32
C THR A 87 2.51 3.29 -16.26
N LEU A 88 1.95 2.08 -16.10
CA LEU A 88 2.47 1.03 -15.23
C LEU A 88 3.78 0.38 -15.74
N SER A 89 4.26 0.78 -16.93
CA SER A 89 5.58 0.38 -17.43
C SER A 89 6.72 1.02 -16.64
N ASN A 90 6.46 2.14 -15.96
CA ASN A 90 7.44 2.77 -15.07
C ASN A 90 7.58 1.93 -13.78
N PRO A 91 8.82 1.54 -13.39
CA PRO A 91 9.06 0.73 -12.21
C PRO A 91 8.60 1.36 -10.89
N VAL A 92 8.71 2.68 -10.76
CA VAL A 92 8.25 3.42 -9.57
C VAL A 92 6.73 3.40 -9.51
N THR A 93 6.04 3.76 -10.59
CA THR A 93 4.56 3.69 -10.64
C THR A 93 4.09 2.28 -10.33
N LYS A 94 4.77 1.27 -10.86
CA LYS A 94 4.42 -0.14 -10.61
C LYS A 94 4.59 -0.52 -9.14
N LEU A 95 5.70 -0.13 -8.51
CA LEU A 95 5.93 -0.37 -7.08
C LEU A 95 4.86 0.31 -6.22
N ILE A 96 4.55 1.58 -6.47
CA ILE A 96 3.52 2.32 -5.76
C ILE A 96 2.14 1.68 -5.96
N ASN A 97 1.81 1.30 -7.20
CA ASN A 97 0.55 0.62 -7.48
C ASN A 97 0.43 -0.73 -6.76
N THR A 98 1.50 -1.55 -6.77
CA THR A 98 1.52 -2.82 -6.02
C THR A 98 1.39 -2.58 -4.52
N SER A 99 2.04 -1.56 -3.98
CA SER A 99 1.97 -1.15 -2.58
C SER A 99 0.56 -0.74 -2.16
N ILE A 100 -0.07 0.12 -2.97
CA ILE A 100 -1.43 0.61 -2.72
C ILE A 100 -2.46 -0.51 -2.84
N SER A 101 -2.38 -1.36 -3.87
CA SER A 101 -3.26 -2.53 -3.99
C SER A 101 -3.11 -3.48 -2.81
N PHE A 102 -1.89 -3.70 -2.32
CA PHE A 102 -1.67 -4.50 -1.11
C PHE A 102 -2.39 -3.91 0.10
N LEU A 103 -2.26 -2.60 0.34
CA LEU A 103 -2.95 -1.96 1.46
C LEU A 103 -4.47 -2.06 1.33
N VAL A 104 -5.04 -1.88 0.13
CA VAL A 104 -6.48 -2.02 -0.11
C VAL A 104 -6.96 -3.43 0.22
N ASN A 105 -6.22 -4.45 -0.19
CA ASN A 105 -6.57 -5.84 0.11
C ASN A 105 -6.59 -6.11 1.62
N MET A 106 -5.72 -5.44 2.38
CA MET A 106 -5.56 -5.64 3.81
C MET A 106 -6.42 -4.71 4.68
N ILE A 107 -7.01 -3.64 4.12
CA ILE A 107 -7.61 -2.55 4.90
C ILE A 107 -8.86 -2.96 5.71
N LYS A 108 -9.47 -4.09 5.36
CA LYS A 108 -10.60 -4.65 6.11
C LYS A 108 -10.19 -5.34 7.41
N GLU A 109 -8.90 -5.65 7.58
CA GLU A 109 -8.39 -6.21 8.83
C GLU A 109 -8.21 -5.08 9.87
N PRO A 110 -8.89 -5.15 11.04
CA PRO A 110 -8.95 -4.02 11.97
C PRO A 110 -7.59 -3.57 12.52
N THR A 111 -6.68 -4.50 12.79
CA THR A 111 -5.36 -4.20 13.35
C THR A 111 -4.50 -3.43 12.34
N ILE A 112 -4.52 -3.86 11.08
CA ILE A 112 -3.84 -3.19 9.97
C ILE A 112 -4.46 -1.81 9.73
N LEU A 113 -5.79 -1.70 9.70
CA LEU A 113 -6.46 -0.41 9.53
C LEU A 113 -6.07 0.59 10.64
N ALA A 114 -6.09 0.14 11.90
CA ALA A 114 -5.67 0.97 13.03
C ALA A 114 -4.21 1.44 12.88
N HIS A 115 -3.32 0.53 12.47
CA HIS A 115 -1.90 0.85 12.24
C HIS A 115 -1.68 1.86 11.10
N ILE A 116 -2.45 1.73 10.00
CA ILE A 116 -2.40 2.69 8.88
C ILE A 116 -2.89 4.07 9.35
N LYS A 117 -3.99 4.13 10.11
CA LYS A 117 -4.53 5.39 10.65
C LYS A 117 -3.54 6.11 11.55
N GLN A 118 -2.88 5.39 12.45
CA GLN A 118 -1.83 5.93 13.34
C GLN A 118 -0.61 6.47 12.58
N SER A 119 -0.41 6.05 11.33
CA SER A 119 0.72 6.49 10.52
C SER A 119 0.49 7.84 9.81
N HIS A 120 -0.69 8.47 9.97
CA HIS A 120 -1.03 9.80 9.43
C HIS A 120 -0.76 9.97 7.92
N VAL A 121 -1.08 8.94 7.12
CA VAL A 121 -0.73 8.84 5.69
C VAL A 121 -1.75 9.47 4.73
N ALA A 122 -2.81 10.12 5.25
CA ALA A 122 -3.89 10.67 4.43
C ALA A 122 -3.38 11.69 3.39
N LEU A 123 -2.46 12.58 3.78
CA LEU A 123 -1.83 13.54 2.86
C LEU A 123 -0.97 12.84 1.79
N SER A 124 -0.26 11.77 2.16
CA SER A 124 0.55 10.99 1.21
C SER A 124 -0.34 10.31 0.17
N PHE A 125 -1.48 9.74 0.58
CA PHE A 125 -2.46 9.18 -0.33
C PHE A 125 -3.11 10.26 -1.20
N LEU A 126 -3.49 11.40 -0.64
CA LEU A 126 -4.06 12.51 -1.41
C LEU A 126 -3.12 12.96 -2.53
N ARG A 127 -1.81 13.05 -2.27
CA ARG A 127 -0.81 13.37 -3.31
C ARG A 127 -0.86 12.38 -4.47
N LEU A 128 -1.04 11.09 -4.21
CA LEU A 128 -1.12 10.06 -5.26
C LEU A 128 -2.33 10.22 -6.20
N THR A 129 -3.37 10.95 -5.80
CA THR A 129 -4.53 11.24 -6.68
C THR A 129 -4.18 12.10 -7.89
N SER A 130 -3.01 12.78 -7.87
CA SER A 130 -2.52 13.52 -9.04
C SER A 130 -1.92 12.64 -10.14
N CYS A 131 -1.78 11.33 -9.90
CA CYS A 131 -1.38 10.38 -10.93
C CYS A 131 -2.46 10.27 -12.01
N GLN A 132 -2.09 9.91 -13.24
CA GLN A 132 -3.04 9.69 -14.34
C GLN A 132 -3.49 8.24 -14.46
N ASN A 133 -3.00 7.34 -13.59
CA ASN A 133 -3.38 5.93 -13.63
C ASN A 133 -4.70 5.69 -12.88
N GLU A 134 -5.79 5.45 -13.62
CA GLU A 134 -7.14 5.31 -13.06
C GLU A 134 -7.25 4.23 -11.97
N LYS A 135 -6.65 3.05 -12.19
CA LYS A 135 -6.70 1.94 -11.21
C LYS A 135 -5.99 2.31 -9.90
N LEU A 136 -4.84 2.98 -9.99
CA LEU A 136 -4.13 3.48 -8.83
C LEU A 136 -4.99 4.51 -8.08
N ILE A 137 -5.56 5.47 -8.79
CA ILE A 137 -6.41 6.53 -8.21
C ILE A 137 -7.62 5.93 -7.48
N LEU A 138 -8.31 4.95 -8.09
CA LEU A 138 -9.45 4.28 -7.46
C LEU A 138 -9.08 3.59 -6.14
N ASN A 139 -7.95 2.88 -6.14
CA ASN A 139 -7.45 2.24 -4.92
C ASN A 139 -7.04 3.29 -3.86
N VAL A 140 -6.45 4.41 -4.28
CA VAL A 140 -6.12 5.53 -3.39
C VAL A 140 -7.37 6.12 -2.76
N TYR A 141 -8.44 6.34 -3.52
CA TYR A 141 -9.71 6.81 -2.96
C TYR A 141 -10.33 5.81 -1.99
N THR A 142 -10.20 4.52 -2.27
CA THR A 142 -10.61 3.47 -1.34
C THR A 142 -9.83 3.59 -0.03
N LEU A 143 -8.50 3.71 -0.07
CA LEU A 143 -7.70 3.89 1.15
C LEU A 143 -8.13 5.15 1.93
N LEU A 144 -8.25 6.29 1.23
CA LEU A 144 -8.69 7.55 1.83
C LEU A 144 -10.05 7.42 2.53
N ALA A 145 -11.00 6.70 1.94
CA ALA A 145 -12.31 6.47 2.56
C ALA A 145 -12.22 5.83 3.94
N TYR A 146 -11.29 4.89 4.12
CA TYR A 146 -11.13 4.17 5.37
C TYR A 146 -10.22 4.90 6.36
N THR A 147 -9.27 5.71 5.89
CA THR A 147 -8.21 6.30 6.73
C THR A 147 -8.41 7.77 7.08
N THR A 148 -9.24 8.51 6.34
CA THR A 148 -9.43 9.95 6.58
C THR A 148 -10.21 10.18 7.86
N HIS A 149 -9.67 11.00 8.77
CA HIS A 149 -10.36 11.48 9.97
C HIS A 149 -10.94 12.89 9.77
N GLU A 150 -11.90 13.30 10.61
CA GLU A 150 -12.48 14.65 10.56
C GLU A 150 -11.43 15.76 10.66
N ASP A 151 -10.37 15.55 11.45
CA ASP A 151 -9.29 16.54 11.60
C ASP A 151 -8.42 16.65 10.34
N ASP A 152 -8.20 15.54 9.63
CA ASP A 152 -7.54 15.56 8.32
C ASP A 152 -8.38 16.35 7.32
N MET A 153 -9.71 16.17 7.33
CA MET A 153 -10.63 16.88 6.44
C MET A 153 -10.64 18.39 6.68
N LYS A 154 -10.60 18.83 7.95
CA LYS A 154 -10.54 20.25 8.31
C LYS A 154 -9.24 20.93 7.85
N SER A 155 -8.16 20.16 7.75
CA SER A 155 -6.85 20.65 7.27
C SER A 155 -6.75 20.71 5.73
N MET A 156 -7.67 20.06 5.01
CA MET A 156 -7.64 19.96 3.55
C MET A 156 -8.45 21.07 2.88
N GLN A 157 -7.85 21.76 1.91
CA GLN A 157 -8.60 22.62 1.00
C GLN A 157 -9.45 21.74 0.05
N ASN A 158 -10.77 21.96 0.02
CA ASN A 158 -11.77 21.21 -0.77
C ASN A 158 -12.15 19.81 -0.26
N SER A 159 -12.24 19.63 1.06
CA SER A 159 -12.74 18.39 1.71
C SER A 159 -14.03 17.84 1.10
N ASP A 160 -14.98 18.72 0.76
CA ASP A 160 -16.31 18.32 0.25
C ASP A 160 -16.23 17.66 -1.13
N ARG A 161 -15.32 18.12 -1.98
CA ARG A 161 -15.08 17.53 -3.31
C ARG A 161 -14.41 16.17 -3.17
N LEU A 162 -13.44 16.04 -2.26
CA LEU A 162 -12.77 14.77 -1.98
C LEU A 162 -13.75 13.73 -1.44
N LEU A 163 -14.58 14.11 -0.46
CA LEU A 163 -15.65 13.26 0.07
C LEU A 163 -16.62 12.83 -1.02
N SER A 164 -17.05 13.77 -1.87
CA SER A 164 -17.95 13.47 -2.99
C SER A 164 -17.33 12.43 -3.93
N THR A 165 -16.06 12.57 -4.29
CA THR A 165 -15.35 11.62 -5.15
C THR A 165 -15.13 10.27 -4.47
N ILE A 166 -14.81 10.25 -3.17
CA ILE A 166 -14.72 9.01 -2.38
C ILE A 166 -16.06 8.28 -2.37
N VAL A 167 -17.15 8.97 -2.05
CA VAL A 167 -18.51 8.39 -2.00
C VAL A 167 -18.94 7.87 -3.38
N GLN A 168 -18.60 8.58 -4.47
CA GLN A 168 -18.85 8.11 -5.83
C GLN A 168 -18.03 6.87 -6.19
N SER A 169 -16.78 6.79 -5.72
CA SER A 169 -15.88 5.66 -5.98
C SER A 169 -16.26 4.37 -5.23
N LEU A 170 -17.13 4.48 -4.22
CA LEU A 170 -17.61 3.36 -3.40
C LEU A 170 -18.97 2.80 -3.87
N LYS A 171 -19.63 3.45 -4.85
CA LYS A 171 -20.91 3.01 -5.45
C LYS A 171 -20.66 2.14 -6.68
#